data_AF-A0A6H5HZZ0-F1
#
_entry.id   AF-A0A6H5HZZ0-F1
#
_cell.length_a   1.000
_cell.length_b   1.000
_cell.length_c   1.000
_cell.angle_alpha   90.00
_cell.angle_beta   90.00
_cell.angle_gamma   90.00
#
_symmetry.space_group_name_H-M   'P 1'
#
loop_
_entity.id
_entity.type
_entity.pdbx_description
1 polymer ?
#
loop_
_entity_poly.entity_id
_entity_poly.type
_entity_poly.pdbx_seq_one_letter_code
_entity_poly.pdbx_strand_id
1 'polypeptide(L)' 'MANRMRANHTCLAESLERKNIISDPRCRCGCEEESLNHVLWNCGLLEPQREAMMERL' A
#
# COMPACT_ATOMS: atom_id res chain seq x y z
N MET A 1 5.42 -7.24 -10.50
CA MET A 1 5.02 -6.40 -9.36
C MET A 1 5.55 -6.94 -8.03
N ALA A 2 5.41 -8.25 -7.76
CA ALA A 2 5.90 -8.90 -6.54
C ALA A 2 7.39 -8.65 -6.21
N ASN A 3 8.31 -8.69 -7.18
CA ASN A 3 9.74 -8.46 -6.91
C ASN A 3 10.05 -7.05 -6.36
N ARG A 4 9.28 -6.03 -6.77
CA ARG A 4 9.42 -4.66 -6.23
C ARG A 4 8.87 -4.57 -4.81
N MET A 5 7.76 -5.23 -4.52
CA MET A 5 7.21 -5.34 -3.16
C MET A 5 8.18 -6.08 -2.23
N ARG A 6 8.79 -7.19 -2.68
CA ARG A 6 9.79 -7.95 -1.91
C ARG A 6 11.05 -7.15 -1.62
N ALA A 7 11.46 -6.28 -2.54
CA ALA A 7 12.57 -5.36 -2.35
C ALA A 7 12.18 -4.09 -1.56
N ASN A 8 10.94 -4.00 -1.05
CA ASN A 8 10.38 -2.81 -0.42
C ASN A 8 10.52 -1.54 -1.30
N HIS A 9 10.60 -1.73 -2.62
CA HIS A 9 10.70 -0.69 -3.63
C HIS A 9 9.30 -0.36 -4.16
N THR A 10 8.48 0.13 -3.25
CA THR A 10 7.10 0.55 -3.49
C THR A 10 6.98 2.05 -3.40
N CYS A 11 6.04 2.62 -4.14
CA CYS A 11 5.68 4.04 -4.03
C CYS A 11 4.61 4.26 -2.96
N LEU A 12 4.63 3.44 -1.90
CA LEU A 12 3.72 3.56 -0.77
C LEU A 12 4.17 4.68 0.15
N ALA A 13 3.23 5.32 0.84
CA ALA A 13 3.55 6.47 1.68
C ALA A 13 4.61 6.15 2.75
N GLU A 14 4.54 4.96 3.38
CA GLU A 14 5.57 4.46 4.30
C GLU A 14 6.98 4.42 3.66
N SER A 15 7.11 3.87 2.46
CA SER A 15 8.40 3.79 1.75
C SER A 15 8.90 5.15 1.26
N LEU A 16 8.00 6.07 0.96
CA LEU A 16 8.32 7.44 0.55
C LEU A 16 8.74 8.30 1.75
N GLU A 17 8.12 8.10 2.90
CA GLU A 17 8.44 8.79 4.16
C GLU A 17 9.82 8.37 4.67
N ARG A 18 10.14 7.07 4.67
CA ARG A 18 11.52 6.59 4.97
C ARG A 18 12.59 7.23 4.08
N LYS A 19 12.24 7.58 2.84
CA LYS A 19 13.13 8.24 1.88
C LYS A 19 13.12 9.77 2.00
N ASN A 20 12.42 10.32 2.99
CA ASN A 20 12.20 11.76 3.19
C ASN A 20 11.61 12.47 1.96
N ILE A 21 10.84 11.75 1.12
CA ILE A 21 10.18 12.31 -0.07
C ILE A 21 8.85 12.96 0.32
N ILE A 22 8.15 12.38 1.29
CA ILE A 22 6.92 12.92 1.87
C ILE A 22 7.07 12.99 3.38
N SER A 23 6.41 13.95 4.02
CA SER A 23 6.47 14.12 5.48
C SER A 23 5.35 13.38 6.22
N ASP A 24 4.36 12.85 5.51
CA ASP A 24 3.19 12.23 6.10
C ASP A 24 2.94 10.85 5.47
N PRO A 25 3.07 9.75 6.23
CA PRO A 25 2.91 8.40 5.72
C PRO A 25 1.45 7.93 5.73
N ARG A 26 0.46 8.79 6.04
CA ARG A 26 -0.92 8.35 6.21
C ARG A 26 -1.55 7.93 4.89
N CYS A 27 -2.32 6.85 4.96
CA CYS A 27 -3.11 6.43 3.82
C CYS A 27 -4.37 7.30 3.72
N ARG A 28 -4.81 7.56 2.48
CA ARG A 28 -6.03 8.34 2.21
C ARG A 28 -7.32 7.65 2.73
N CYS A 29 -7.26 6.36 3.08
CA CYS A 29 -8.36 5.66 3.72
C CYS A 29 -8.56 6.03 5.21
N GLY A 30 -7.63 6.81 5.80
CA GLY A 30 -7.65 7.21 7.21
C GLY A 30 -6.75 6.38 8.14
N CYS A 31 -6.01 5.38 7.63
CA CYS A 31 -4.99 4.69 8.41
C CYS A 31 -3.75 5.56 8.64
N GLU A 32 -3.13 5.40 9.80
CA GLU A 32 -1.96 6.18 10.23
C GLU A 32 -0.73 5.95 9.35
N GLU A 33 -0.60 4.77 8.74
CA GLU A 33 0.51 4.42 7.85
C GLU A 33 0.04 3.60 6.64
N GLU A 34 0.38 4.06 5.44
CA GLU A 34 0.17 3.30 4.19
C GLU A 34 1.29 2.27 3.99
N SER A 35 1.20 1.16 4.73
CA SER A 35 2.12 0.03 4.57
C SER A 35 1.66 -0.95 3.50
N LEU A 36 2.56 -1.85 3.08
CA LEU A 36 2.23 -2.94 2.15
C LEU A 36 1.10 -3.83 2.69
N ASN A 37 1.15 -4.18 3.98
CA ASN A 37 0.11 -4.96 4.62
C ASN A 37 -1.22 -4.22 4.63
N HIS A 38 -1.18 -2.92 4.93
CA HIS A 38 -2.37 -2.09 4.86
C HIS A 38 -2.98 -2.12 3.45
N VAL A 39 -2.22 -1.79 2.41
CA VAL A 39 -2.71 -1.76 1.02
C VAL A 39 -3.22 -3.12 0.53
N LEU A 40 -2.53 -4.21 0.88
CA LEU A 40 -2.90 -5.56 0.43
C LEU A 40 -4.02 -6.21 1.23
N TRP A 41 -4.18 -5.90 2.53
CA TRP A 41 -5.10 -6.63 3.41
C TRP A 41 -6.12 -5.76 4.15
N ASN A 42 -5.83 -4.48 4.40
CA ASN A 42 -6.67 -3.64 5.29
C ASN A 42 -7.16 -2.32 4.66
N CYS A 43 -6.77 -2.01 3.43
CA CYS A 43 -7.12 -0.74 2.81
C CYS A 43 -8.51 -0.80 2.17
N GLY A 44 -9.46 -0.08 2.77
CA GLY A 44 -10.84 0.03 2.27
C GLY A 44 -10.95 0.61 0.86
N LEU A 45 -10.00 1.47 0.46
CA LEU A 45 -9.97 2.05 -0.89
C LEU A 45 -9.63 1.03 -1.99
N LEU A 46 -9.02 -0.08 -1.60
CA LEU A 46 -8.53 -1.14 -2.49
C LEU A 46 -9.37 -2.42 -2.41
N GLU A 47 -10.44 -2.42 -1.61
CA GLU A 47 -11.38 -3.54 -1.52
C GLU A 47 -11.93 -3.98 -2.89
N PRO A 48 -12.49 -3.08 -3.74
CA PRO A 48 -13.06 -3.53 -5.01
C PRO A 48 -12.01 -4.10 -5.99
N GLN A 49 -10.79 -3.57 -5.96
CA GLN A 49 -9.67 -4.08 -6.76
C GLN A 49 -9.20 -5.45 -6.26
N ARG A 50 -9.32 -5.71 -4.96
CA ARG A 50 -8.94 -6.99 -4.35
C ARG A 50 -9.96 -8.06 -4.65
N GLU A 51 -11.26 -7.76 -4.55
CA GLU A 51 -12.31 -8.69 -4.95
C GLU A 51 -12.14 -9.09 -6.42
N ALA A 52 -11.94 -8.10 -7.31
CA ALA A 52 -11.70 -8.36 -8.73
C ALA A 52 -10.41 -9.16 -9.00
N MET A 53 -9.40 -9.08 -8.11
CA MET A 53 -8.18 -9.89 -8.20
C MET A 53 -8.42 -11.33 -7.72
N MET A 54 -9.21 -11.51 -6.66
CA MET A 54 -9.54 -12.82 -6.08
C MET A 54 -10.49 -13.62 -6.98
N GLU A 55 -11.42 -12.97 -7.68
CA GLU A 55 -12.29 -13.61 -8.68
C GLU A 55 -11.53 -14.16 -9.89
N ARG A 56 -10.27 -13.75 -10.10
CA ARG A 56 -9.44 -14.12 -11.24
C ARG A 56 -8.33 -15.12 -10.89
N LEU A 57 -8.34 -15.64 -9.67
CA LEU A 57 -7.44 -16.69 -9.15
C LEU A 57 -8.13 -18.05 -9.19
#